data_AF-A0A0D2TPC9-F1
#
_entry.id   AF-A0A0D2TPC9-F1
#
_cell.length_a   1.000
_cell.length_b   1.000
_cell.length_c   1.000
_cell.angle_alpha   90.00
_cell.angle_beta   90.00
_cell.angle_gamma   90.00
#
_symmetry.space_group_name_H-M   'P 1'
#
loop_
_entity.id
_entity.type
_entity.pdbx_description
1 polymer ?
#
loop_
_entity_poly.entity_id
_entity_poly.type
_entity_poly.pdbx_seq_one_letter_code
_entity_poly.pdbx_strand_id
1 'polypeptide(L)'
;FQLVLLETSAALFLLQSQLGFFLRQLQCGNVQGKGTGSFGKRRNKTHTLCVRCGRRSFHLQKSRCSACAFPAARKRTYNWSVKAIRRKTTGTGRMRYLRHVPRRFKTGFREGTEAAPRKKVAAASA
;
A
#
# COMPACT_ATOMS: atom_id res chain seq x y z
N PHE A 1 44.66 51.81 40.14
CA PHE A 1 43.80 51.83 38.93
C PHE A 1 44.14 50.74 37.91
N GLN A 2 45.40 50.29 37.76
CA GLN A 2 45.76 49.20 36.82
C GLN A 2 45.25 47.79 37.19
N LEU A 3 44.95 47.50 38.48
CA LEU A 3 44.65 46.14 38.94
C LEU A 3 43.17 45.71 38.83
N VAL A 4 42.22 46.64 38.64
CA VAL A 4 40.78 46.30 38.59
C VAL A 4 40.31 45.95 37.15
N LEU A 5 41.14 46.21 36.13
CA LEU A 5 40.82 45.94 34.73
C LEU A 5 41.28 44.55 34.23
N LEU A 6 42.06 43.80 35.01
CA LEU A 6 42.54 42.46 34.62
C LEU A 6 41.67 41.31 35.14
N GLU A 7 40.83 41.54 36.15
CA GLU A 7 39.94 40.50 36.70
C GLU A 7 38.59 40.40 35.99
N THR A 8 38.15 41.48 35.32
CA THR A 8 36.88 41.50 34.56
C THR A 8 36.97 40.77 33.21
N SER A 9 38.16 40.59 32.66
CA SER A 9 38.38 39.86 31.40
C SER A 9 38.34 38.34 31.56
N ALA A 10 38.78 37.80 32.70
CA ALA A 10 38.76 36.36 32.97
C ALA A 10 37.33 35.81 33.19
N ALA A 11 36.48 36.57 33.89
CA ALA A 11 35.09 36.19 34.14
C ALA A 11 34.23 36.22 32.85
N LEU A 12 34.46 37.19 31.96
CA LEU A 12 33.81 37.26 30.65
C LEU A 12 34.24 36.09 29.73
N PHE A 13 35.52 35.69 29.77
CA PHE A 13 36.01 34.53 29.01
C PHE A 13 35.41 33.19 29.49
N LEU A 14 35.20 33.04 30.80
CA LEU A 14 34.57 31.83 31.37
C LEU A 14 33.05 31.80 31.12
N LEU A 15 32.35 32.94 31.11
CA LEU A 15 30.93 32.99 30.72
C LEU A 15 30.71 32.75 29.21
N GLN A 16 31.62 33.20 28.35
CA GLN A 16 31.56 32.92 26.90
C GLN A 16 31.82 31.45 26.57
N SER A 17 32.69 30.77 27.33
CA SER A 17 32.96 29.33 27.14
C SER A 17 31.84 28.42 27.68
N GLN A 18 31.18 28.79 28.78
CA GLN A 18 30.02 28.04 29.32
C GLN A 18 28.77 28.13 28.41
N LEU A 19 28.50 29.31 27.81
CA LEU A 19 27.40 29.47 26.84
C LEU A 19 27.72 28.82 25.48
N GLY A 20 29.00 28.73 25.10
CA GLY A 20 29.44 28.01 23.89
C GLY A 20 29.26 26.48 23.97
N PHE A 21 29.37 25.90 25.17
CA PHE A 21 29.18 24.46 25.38
C PHE A 21 27.69 24.05 25.39
N PHE A 22 26.79 24.93 25.85
CA PHE A 22 25.35 24.68 25.89
C PHE A 22 24.69 24.74 24.50
N LEU A 23 25.20 25.58 23.60
CA LEU A 23 24.77 25.66 22.19
C LEU A 23 25.23 24.46 21.33
N ARG A 24 26.17 23.64 21.82
CA ARG A 24 26.70 22.48 21.08
C ARG A 24 25.86 21.20 21.21
N GLN A 25 24.96 21.13 22.18
CA GLN A 25 24.01 19.99 22.30
C GLN A 25 22.70 20.17 21.51
N LEU A 26 22.40 21.37 21.01
CA LEU A 26 21.24 21.63 20.15
C LEU A 26 21.51 21.34 18.65
N GLN A 27 22.61 20.64 18.34
CA GLN A 27 22.94 20.20 16.98
C GLN A 27 22.69 18.70 16.76
N CYS A 28 21.64 18.13 17.36
CA CYS A 28 20.99 16.93 16.81
C CYS A 28 20.00 17.31 15.68
N GLY A 29 20.42 18.20 14.79
CA GLY A 29 19.54 18.81 13.81
C GLY A 29 20.31 19.26 12.59
N ASN A 30 20.86 18.31 11.82
CA ASN A 30 20.87 18.31 10.35
C ASN A 30 21.82 17.25 9.77
N VAL A 31 21.37 16.00 9.70
CA VAL A 31 21.87 15.08 8.66
C VAL A 31 21.25 15.54 7.35
N GLN A 32 21.79 16.62 6.77
CA GLN A 32 21.40 17.17 5.47
C GLN A 32 21.87 16.22 4.38
N GLY A 33 21.07 15.19 4.13
CA GLY A 33 21.27 14.24 3.05
C GLY A 33 19.92 13.72 2.56
N LYS A 34 19.70 13.76 1.24
CA LYS A 34 18.49 13.24 0.56
C LYS A 34 18.28 11.73 0.76
N GLY A 35 19.29 11.03 1.28
CA GLY A 35 19.28 9.59 1.55
C GLY A 35 19.06 9.26 3.02
N THR A 36 20.12 8.82 3.70
CA THR A 36 20.11 8.08 4.98
C THR A 36 19.32 8.78 6.10
N GLY A 37 19.54 10.07 6.35
CA GLY A 37 18.81 10.82 7.38
C GLY A 37 17.31 10.98 7.12
N SER A 38 16.89 10.94 5.84
CA SER A 38 15.48 11.06 5.44
C SER A 38 14.70 9.75 5.61
N PHE A 39 15.35 8.59 5.47
CA PHE A 39 14.68 7.28 5.57
C PHE A 39 14.22 6.97 6.99
N GLY A 40 15.01 7.32 8.01
CA GLY A 40 14.67 7.11 9.42
C GLY A 40 13.37 7.81 9.85
N LYS A 41 13.00 8.91 9.17
CA LYS A 41 11.79 9.70 9.49
C LYS A 41 10.50 9.17 8.84
N ARG A 42 10.53 8.09 8.05
CA ARG A 42 9.38 7.57 7.26
C ARG A 42 8.37 6.74 8.07
N ARG A 43 7.91 7.27 9.21
CA ARG A 43 6.89 6.63 10.06
C ARG A 43 5.46 6.81 9.56
N ASN A 44 5.14 7.94 8.94
CA ASN A 44 3.79 8.25 8.46
C ASN A 44 3.47 7.47 7.17
N LYS A 45 2.29 6.84 7.11
CA LYS A 45 1.88 6.02 5.96
C LYS A 45 0.90 6.80 5.08
N THR A 46 1.25 6.96 3.81
CA THR A 46 0.37 7.57 2.80
C THR A 46 -0.60 6.56 2.19
N HIS A 47 -0.19 5.29 2.07
CA HIS A 47 -0.96 4.23 1.43
C HIS A 47 -1.29 3.06 2.35
N THR A 48 -2.57 2.70 2.43
CA THR A 48 -3.09 1.49 3.11
C THR A 48 -3.73 0.51 2.13
N LEU A 49 -4.15 -0.65 2.63
CA LEU A 49 -4.87 -1.67 1.88
C LEU A 49 -6.24 -1.13 1.43
N CYS A 50 -6.57 -1.32 0.16
CA CYS A 50 -7.87 -0.95 -0.39
C CYS A 50 -8.86 -2.12 -0.30
N VAL A 51 -10.05 -1.87 0.24
CA VAL A 51 -11.14 -2.86 0.38
C VAL A 51 -11.52 -3.52 -0.96
N ARG A 52 -11.62 -2.74 -2.04
CA ARG A 52 -12.07 -3.26 -3.35
C ARG A 52 -11.05 -4.16 -4.04
N CYS A 53 -9.75 -3.84 -3.97
CA CYS A 53 -8.72 -4.51 -4.78
C CYS A 53 -7.66 -5.26 -3.97
N GLY A 54 -7.66 -5.17 -2.64
CA GLY A 54 -6.70 -5.85 -1.76
C GLY A 54 -5.25 -5.36 -1.91
N ARG A 55 -5.02 -4.26 -2.64
CA ARG A 55 -3.67 -3.69 -2.85
C ARG A 55 -3.41 -2.55 -1.89
N ARG A 56 -2.16 -2.39 -1.44
CA ARG A 56 -1.69 -1.23 -0.67
C ARG A 56 -1.57 -0.01 -1.59
N SER A 57 -2.70 0.58 -1.92
CA SER A 57 -2.80 1.66 -2.93
C SER A 57 -3.84 2.71 -2.56
N PHE A 58 -4.51 2.55 -1.41
CA PHE A 58 -5.48 3.53 -0.93
C PHE A 58 -4.75 4.70 -0.28
N HIS A 59 -4.87 5.89 -0.83
CA HIS A 59 -4.27 7.09 -0.25
C HIS A 59 -5.15 7.64 0.86
N LEU A 60 -4.64 7.75 2.10
CA LEU A 60 -5.46 8.12 3.27
C LEU A 60 -5.98 9.55 3.17
N GLN A 61 -5.08 10.52 3.01
CA GLN A 61 -5.46 11.94 2.97
C GLN A 61 -6.40 12.29 1.80
N LYS A 62 -6.21 11.66 0.63
CA LYS A 62 -6.99 11.92 -0.59
C LYS A 62 -8.18 10.99 -0.74
N SER A 63 -8.36 10.05 0.21
CA SER A 63 -9.39 9.02 0.20
C SER A 63 -9.61 8.35 -1.16
N ARG A 64 -8.52 8.09 -1.91
CA ARG A 64 -8.60 7.57 -3.29
C ARG A 64 -7.58 6.49 -3.56
N CYS A 65 -8.02 5.40 -4.17
CA CYS A 65 -7.13 4.30 -4.56
C CYS A 65 -6.45 4.55 -5.91
N SER A 66 -5.12 4.48 -5.97
CA SER A 66 -4.36 4.63 -7.22
C SER A 66 -4.52 3.42 -8.15
N ALA A 67 -4.91 2.24 -7.66
CA ALA A 67 -5.05 1.04 -8.50
C ALA A 67 -6.44 0.90 -9.14
N CYS A 68 -7.50 1.11 -8.35
CA CYS A 68 -8.88 0.85 -8.74
C CYS A 68 -9.80 2.09 -8.71
N ALA A 69 -9.30 3.24 -8.25
CA ALA A 69 -10.05 4.50 -8.05
C ALA A 69 -11.23 4.44 -7.08
N PHE A 70 -11.30 3.47 -6.17
CA PHE A 70 -12.20 3.55 -5.01
C PHE A 70 -12.07 4.92 -4.33
N PRO A 71 -13.16 5.69 -4.08
CA PRO A 71 -14.58 5.31 -4.04
C PRO A 71 -15.37 5.35 -5.37
N ALA A 72 -14.78 5.77 -6.49
CA ALA A 72 -15.50 5.92 -7.76
C ALA A 72 -16.24 4.63 -8.18
N ALA A 73 -17.41 4.77 -8.81
CA ALA A 73 -18.22 3.63 -9.24
C ALA A 73 -17.48 2.77 -10.28
N ARG A 74 -16.87 3.41 -11.28
CA ARG A 74 -16.10 2.72 -12.33
C ARG A 74 -14.69 2.37 -11.85
N LYS A 75 -14.22 1.18 -12.23
CA LYS A 75 -12.83 0.77 -12.00
C LYS A 75 -11.89 1.54 -12.93
N ARG A 76 -10.77 2.02 -12.38
CA ARG A 76 -9.71 2.70 -13.15
C ARG A 76 -8.94 1.74 -14.07
N THR A 77 -8.94 2.04 -15.37
CA THR A 77 -8.15 1.38 -16.41
C THR A 77 -7.58 2.42 -17.37
N TYR A 78 -6.38 2.17 -17.91
CA TYR A 78 -5.79 2.99 -18.97
C TYR A 78 -5.26 2.11 -20.07
N ASN A 79 -5.52 2.50 -21.31
CA ASN A 79 -5.16 1.72 -22.50
C ASN A 79 -3.65 1.67 -22.73
N TRP A 80 -2.91 2.70 -22.30
CA TRP A 80 -1.45 2.72 -22.36
C TRP A 80 -0.79 1.65 -21.46
N SER A 81 -1.50 1.10 -20.49
CA SER A 81 -0.97 0.10 -19.56
C SER A 81 -1.55 -1.29 -19.78
N VAL A 82 -1.25 -1.91 -20.94
CA VAL A 82 -1.74 -3.23 -21.35
C VAL A 82 -1.49 -4.33 -20.30
N LYS A 83 -0.28 -4.37 -19.72
CA LYS A 83 0.08 -5.35 -18.68
C LYS A 83 -0.79 -5.23 -17.42
N ALA A 84 -1.17 -4.01 -17.04
CA ALA A 84 -2.05 -3.81 -15.88
C ALA A 84 -3.50 -4.20 -16.18
N ILE A 85 -3.96 -4.04 -17.43
CA ILE A 85 -5.27 -4.54 -17.88
C ILE A 85 -5.29 -6.07 -17.77
N ARG A 86 -4.29 -6.76 -18.32
CA ARG A 86 -4.18 -8.24 -18.27
C ARG A 86 -4.24 -8.80 -16.85
N ARG A 87 -3.61 -8.14 -15.87
CA ARG A 87 -3.62 -8.57 -14.46
C ARG A 87 -4.96 -8.40 -13.75
N LYS A 88 -5.90 -7.62 -14.31
CA LYS A 88 -7.17 -7.25 -13.67
C LYS A 88 -8.40 -7.68 -14.47
N THR A 89 -8.21 -8.11 -15.71
CA THR A 89 -9.31 -8.52 -16.59
C THR A 89 -10.03 -9.76 -16.07
N THR A 90 -11.24 -9.97 -16.59
CA THR A 90 -12.05 -11.18 -16.38
C THR A 90 -11.23 -12.41 -16.78
N GLY A 91 -11.23 -13.47 -15.97
CA GLY A 91 -10.38 -14.64 -16.19
C GLY A 91 -9.40 -14.93 -15.06
N THR A 92 -8.89 -13.89 -14.41
CA THR A 92 -7.78 -14.01 -13.44
C THR A 92 -8.21 -14.46 -12.04
N GLY A 93 -9.50 -14.32 -11.71
CA GLY A 93 -10.04 -14.61 -10.38
C GLY A 93 -10.75 -15.96 -10.24
N ARG A 94 -11.47 -16.13 -9.12
CA ARG A 94 -12.21 -17.36 -8.80
C ARG A 94 -13.34 -17.69 -9.79
N MET A 95 -13.87 -16.70 -10.51
CA MET A 95 -14.92 -16.87 -11.54
C MET A 95 -16.08 -17.79 -11.13
N ARG A 96 -16.57 -17.66 -9.88
CA ARG A 96 -17.57 -18.59 -9.31
C ARG A 96 -18.82 -18.73 -10.20
N TYR A 97 -19.38 -17.62 -10.67
CA TYR A 97 -20.55 -17.63 -11.55
C TYR A 97 -20.18 -18.05 -12.99
N LEU A 98 -19.25 -17.32 -13.61
CA LEU A 98 -18.89 -17.51 -15.02
C LEU A 98 -18.32 -18.90 -15.35
N ARG A 99 -17.78 -19.65 -14.39
CA ARG A 99 -17.35 -21.05 -14.63
C ARG A 99 -18.51 -21.99 -14.90
N HIS A 100 -19.65 -21.80 -14.23
CA HIS A 100 -20.83 -22.65 -14.38
C HIS A 100 -21.72 -22.24 -15.56
N VAL A 101 -21.64 -20.97 -15.96
CA VAL A 101 -22.47 -20.40 -17.01
C VAL A 101 -22.34 -21.15 -18.35
N PRO A 102 -21.14 -21.41 -18.91
CA PRO A 102 -21.00 -22.18 -20.14
C PRO A 102 -21.60 -23.60 -20.07
N ARG A 103 -21.54 -24.25 -18.89
CA ARG A 103 -22.17 -25.56 -18.69
C ARG A 103 -23.69 -25.47 -18.74
N ARG A 104 -24.27 -24.45 -18.10
CA ARG A 104 -25.72 -24.19 -18.15
C ARG A 104 -26.20 -23.79 -19.54
N PHE A 105 -25.41 -23.01 -20.28
CA PHE A 105 -25.71 -22.66 -21.66
C PHE A 105 -25.82 -23.89 -22.56
N LYS A 106 -24.90 -24.86 -22.42
CA LYS A 106 -24.94 -26.12 -23.18
C LYS A 106 -26.20 -26.94 -22.92
N THR A 107 -26.77 -26.84 -21.72
CA THR A 107 -28.01 -27.53 -21.34
C THR A 107 -29.25 -26.65 -21.49
N GLY A 108 -29.15 -25.46 -22.10
CA GLY A 108 -30.27 -24.55 -22.35
C GLY A 108 -30.92 -23.99 -21.08
N PHE A 109 -30.16 -23.78 -20.00
CA PHE A 109 -30.66 -23.27 -18.72
C PHE A 109 -31.81 -24.09 -18.11
N ARG A 110 -31.84 -25.40 -18.34
CA ARG A 110 -32.78 -26.29 -17.66
C ARG A 110 -32.64 -26.21 -16.13
N GLU A 111 -33.78 -26.07 -15.44
CA GLU A 111 -33.88 -26.02 -13.98
C GLU A 111 -34.90 -27.06 -13.49
N GLY A 112 -34.74 -27.55 -12.26
CA GLY A 112 -35.75 -28.42 -11.60
C GLY A 112 -35.88 -29.86 -12.11
N THR A 113 -35.08 -30.29 -13.10
CA THR A 113 -35.12 -31.67 -13.61
C THR A 113 -34.04 -32.54 -12.98
N GLU A 114 -34.41 -33.69 -12.43
CA GLU A 114 -33.46 -34.69 -11.94
C GLU A 114 -32.95 -35.60 -13.08
N ALA A 115 -31.73 -36.11 -12.94
CA ALA A 115 -31.18 -37.06 -13.89
C ALA A 115 -31.85 -38.42 -13.70
N ALA A 116 -32.31 -39.02 -14.80
CA ALA A 116 -32.90 -40.36 -14.75
C ALA A 116 -31.90 -41.37 -14.13
N PRO A 117 -32.35 -42.26 -13.22
CA PRO A 117 -31.49 -43.26 -12.62
C PRO A 117 -30.98 -44.23 -13.68
N ARG A 118 -29.70 -44.60 -13.58
CA ARG A 118 -29.07 -45.55 -14.52
C ARG A 118 -29.59 -46.96 -14.25
N LYS A 119 -30.21 -47.62 -15.23
CA LYS A 119 -30.55 -49.05 -15.15
C LYS A 119 -29.26 -49.88 -15.25
N LYS A 120 -29.02 -50.79 -14.30
CA LYS A 120 -27.91 -51.76 -14.41
C LYS A 120 -28.24 -52.73 -15.54
N VAL A 121 -27.41 -52.74 -16.59
CA VAL A 121 -27.47 -53.77 -17.63
C VAL A 121 -26.79 -55.01 -17.04
N ALA A 122 -27.46 -56.16 -17.06
CA ALA A 122 -26.84 -57.43 -16.66
C ALA A 122 -25.61 -57.69 -17.54
N ALA A 123 -24.51 -58.13 -16.94
CA ALA A 123 -23.30 -58.48 -17.67
C ALA A 123 -23.68 -59.49 -18.77
N ALA A 124 -23.30 -59.20 -20.02
CA ALA A 124 -23.48 -60.15 -21.12
C ALA A 124 -22.63 -61.38 -20.81
N SER A 125 -23.28 -62.52 -20.58
CA SER A 125 -22.62 -63.82 -20.49
C SER A 125 -21.98 -64.12 -21.85
N ALA A 126 -20.68 -64.39 -21.84
CA ALA A 126 -19.90 -64.82 -23.00
C ALA A 126 -20.29 -66.22 -23.47
#